data_AF-A0A433RNW3-F1
#
_entry.id   AF-A0A433RNW3-F1
#
_cell.length_a   1.000
_cell.length_b   1.000
_cell.length_c   1.000
_cell.angle_alpha   90.00
_cell.angle_beta   90.00
_cell.angle_gamma   90.00
#
_symmetry.space_group_name_H-M   'P 1'
#
loop_
_entity.id
_entity.type
_entity.pdbx_description
1 polymer ?
#
loop_
_entity_poly.entity_id
_entity_poly.type
_entity_poly.pdbx_seq_one_letter_code
_entity_poly.pdbx_strand_id
1 'polypeptide(L)' 'FYKGSNTSGIYAYFRSGHLLHGEIIKPTGKKDEHFYINGSYQINWTSLDNDACYYIVTI' A
#
# COMPACT_ATOMS: atom_id res chain seq x y z
N PHE A 1 -4.24 2.90 -6.92
CA PHE A 1 -3.90 2.98 -5.48
C PHE A 1 -3.28 4.32 -5.09
N TYR A 2 -2.32 4.86 -5.85
CA TYR A 2 -1.61 6.09 -5.48
C TYR A 2 -2.49 7.36 -5.33
N LYS A 3 -3.60 7.48 -6.08
CA LYS A 3 -4.50 8.65 -6.08
C LYS A 3 -5.91 8.30 -5.60
N GLY A 4 -6.58 9.26 -4.96
CA GLY A 4 -7.96 9.16 -4.47
C GLY A 4 -8.12 9.81 -3.08
N SER A 5 -9.34 10.23 -2.74
CA SER A 5 -9.63 10.93 -1.48
C SER A 5 -9.73 10.01 -0.25
N ASN A 6 -10.01 8.72 -0.45
CA ASN A 6 -10.11 7.76 0.65
C ASN A 6 -8.72 7.35 1.14
N THR A 7 -8.35 7.69 2.36
CA THR A 7 -7.08 7.33 3.01
C THR A 7 -7.25 6.30 4.13
N SER A 8 -8.39 5.61 4.19
CA SER A 8 -8.72 4.63 5.23
C SER A 8 -8.37 3.20 4.84
N GLY A 9 -8.14 2.34 5.83
CA GLY A 9 -7.83 0.92 5.64
C GLY A 9 -6.58 0.71 4.80
N ILE A 10 -6.63 -0.21 3.84
CA ILE A 10 -5.48 -0.50 2.97
C ILE A 10 -4.97 0.74 2.22
N TYR A 11 -5.81 1.74 1.95
CA TYR A 11 -5.40 2.92 1.19
C TYR A 11 -4.46 3.84 1.97
N ALA A 12 -4.47 3.78 3.31
CA ALA A 12 -3.57 4.58 4.15
C ALA A 12 -2.10 4.31 3.84
N TYR A 13 -1.74 3.05 3.58
CA TYR A 13 -0.38 2.63 3.22
C TYR A 13 0.10 3.22 1.90
N PHE A 14 -0.81 3.45 0.94
CA PHE A 14 -0.47 3.93 -0.40
C PHE A 14 -0.66 5.45 -0.58
N ARG A 15 -1.42 6.12 0.27
CA ARG A 15 -1.84 7.52 0.05
C ARG A 15 -1.45 8.49 1.15
N SER A 16 -1.22 8.01 2.38
CA SER A 16 -0.89 8.86 3.53
C SER A 16 0.45 8.49 4.19
N GLY A 17 1.27 7.69 3.52
CA GLY A 17 2.62 7.35 3.97
C GLY A 17 2.69 6.42 5.17
N HIS A 18 1.61 5.68 5.47
CA HIS A 18 1.65 4.68 6.52
C HIS A 18 2.65 3.56 6.19
N LEU A 19 3.39 3.11 7.19
CA LEU A 19 4.29 1.97 7.07
C LEU A 19 3.49 0.69 6.84
N LEU A 20 3.88 -0.05 5.81
CA LEU A 20 3.39 -1.37 5.50
C LEU A 20 4.23 -2.38 6.29
N HIS A 21 3.70 -2.88 7.39
CA HIS A 21 4.39 -3.85 8.26
C HIS A 21 3.39 -4.73 9.00
N GLY A 22 3.83 -5.90 9.46
CA GLY A 22 3.01 -6.79 10.29
C GLY A 22 1.87 -7.43 9.51
N GLU A 23 0.69 -7.50 10.12
CA GLU A 23 -0.46 -8.20 9.55
C GLU A 23 -1.25 -7.32 8.57
N ILE A 24 -1.51 -7.86 7.38
CA ILE A 24 -2.41 -7.28 6.40
C ILE A 24 -3.55 -8.25 6.11
N ILE A 25 -4.76 -7.71 6.20
CA ILE A 25 -5.99 -8.41 5.87
C ILE A 25 -6.38 -8.02 4.46
N LYS A 26 -6.62 -9.02 3.59
CA LYS A 26 -7.13 -8.75 2.24
C LYS A 26 -8.46 -7.98 2.33
N PRO A 27 -8.55 -6.77 1.75
CA PRO A 27 -9.77 -5.96 1.82
C PRO A 27 -10.88 -6.49 0.89
N THR A 28 -10.51 -7.31 -0.09
CA THR A 28 -11.41 -7.87 -1.12
C THR A 28 -11.06 -9.34 -1.38
N GLY A 29 -12.05 -10.13 -1.80
CA GLY A 29 -11.91 -11.59 -2.02
C GLY A 29 -12.43 -12.41 -0.84
N LYS A 30 -11.87 -13.62 -0.63
CA LYS A 30 -12.13 -14.41 0.59
C LYS A 30 -11.66 -13.56 1.78
N LYS A 31 -12.63 -12.97 2.46
CA LYS A 31 -12.41 -12.26 3.73
C LYS A 31 -11.76 -13.27 4.68
N ASP A 32 -10.82 -12.80 5.50
CA ASP A 32 -10.10 -13.60 6.51
C ASP A 32 -8.82 -14.31 6.05
N GLU A 33 -8.22 -13.91 4.91
CA GLU A 33 -6.82 -14.24 4.65
C GLU A 33 -5.90 -13.17 5.26
N HIS A 34 -5.09 -13.64 6.22
CA HIS A 34 -4.10 -12.85 6.93
C HIS A 34 -2.73 -13.08 6.31
N PHE A 35 -2.07 -12.01 5.89
CA PHE A 35 -0.70 -12.05 5.39
C PHE A 35 0.21 -11.33 6.36
N TYR A 36 1.28 -12.00 6.79
CA TYR A 36 2.29 -11.39 7.66
C TYR A 36 3.46 -10.89 6.82
N ILE A 37 3.73 -9.59 6.89
CA ILE A 37 4.87 -8.95 6.25
C ILE A 37 6.01 -8.87 7.27
N ASN A 38 7.06 -9.65 7.00
CA ASN A 38 8.32 -9.55 7.71
C ASN A 38 9.12 -8.38 7.13
N GLY A 39 9.05 -7.23 7.80
CA GLY A 39 9.72 -5.99 7.39
C GLY A 39 8.81 -4.77 7.47
N SER A 40 9.39 -3.59 7.29
CA SER A 40 8.68 -2.31 7.28
C SER A 40 8.96 -1.60 5.97
N TYR A 41 7.92 -1.45 5.15
CA TYR A 41 8.03 -0.84 3.83
C TYR A 41 7.23 0.47 3.81
N GLN A 42 7.86 1.56 3.39
CA GLN A 42 7.18 2.82 3.16
C GLN A 42 6.98 3.02 1.67
N ILE A 43 5.73 3.16 1.24
CA ILE A 43 5.43 3.40 -0.17
C ILE A 43 5.72 4.87 -0.49
N ASN A 44 6.80 5.09 -1.23
CA ASN A 44 7.22 6.39 -1.71
C ASN A 44 7.06 6.42 -3.23
N TRP A 45 5.93 6.93 -3.69
CA TRP A 45 5.64 7.00 -5.13
C TRP A 45 6.65 7.89 -5.85
N THR A 46 7.23 7.34 -6.92
CA THR A 46 8.00 8.11 -7.88
C THR A 46 7.10 8.48 -9.04
N SER A 47 6.91 9.77 -9.26
CA SER A 47 6.10 10.30 -10.36
C SER A 47 6.80 10.12 -11.70
N LEU A 48 6.01 9.83 -12.72
CA LEU A 48 6.34 9.88 -14.13
C LEU A 48 5.51 10.98 -14.79
N ASP A 49 5.80 11.28 -16.05
CA ASP A 49 4.95 12.16 -16.85
C ASP A 49 3.53 11.58 -17.00
N ASN A 50 2.55 12.46 -17.22
CA ASN A 50 1.14 12.10 -17.48
C ASN A 50 0.41 11.38 -16.33
N ASP A 51 0.59 11.85 -15.08
CA ASP A 51 -0.17 11.39 -13.90
C ASP A 51 0.02 9.89 -13.60
N ALA A 52 1.16 9.33 -14.00
CA ALA A 52 1.59 7.98 -13.69
C ALA A 52 2.60 7.99 -12.54
N CYS A 53 2.53 6.98 -11.66
CA CYS A 53 3.49 6.81 -10.57
C CYS A 53 3.85 5.34 -10.43
N TYR A 54 5.08 5.06 -10.00
CA TYR A 54 5.54 3.71 -9.66
C TYR A 54 6.22 3.67 -8.29
N TYR A 55 6.32 2.46 -7.75
CA TYR A 55 7.09 2.15 -6.55
C TYR A 55 7.58 0.70 -6.68
N ILE A 56 8.82 0.45 -6.27
CA ILE A 56 9.46 -0.87 -6.35
C ILE A 56 9.79 -1.32 -4.92
N VAL A 57 9.33 -2.50 -4.55
CA VAL A 57 9.74 -3.19 -3.32
C VAL A 57 10.74 -4.28 -3.71
N THR A 58 11.85 -4.32 -2.99
CA THR A 58 12.78 -5.46 -3.02
C THR A 58 12.52 -6.30 -1.78
N ILE A 59 12.36 -7.61 -1.96
CA ILE A 59 11.95 -8.58 -0.93
C ILE A 59 13.09 -9.59 -0.74
#